data_AF-A0A1V4DE56-F1
#
_entry.id   AF-A0A1V4DE56-F1
#
_cell.length_a   1.000
_cell.length_b   1.000
_cell.length_c   1.000
_cell.angle_alpha   90.00
_cell.angle_beta   90.00
_cell.angle_gamma   90.00
#
_symmetry.space_group_name_H-M   'P 1'
#
loop_
_entity.id
_entity.type
_entity.pdbx_description
1 polymer ?
#
loop_
_entity_poly.entity_id
_entity_poly.type
_entity_poly.pdbx_seq_one_letter_code
_entity_poly.pdbx_strand_id
1 'polypeptide(L)'
;MSRIIGTVSRGLRCPIINEGDDLESIVIDSVIEASKEGNFAIQDKDIVAVTESIVARAQGNYASIDQIAEDIRHKFNEDTVGVIFPIFSRNRFSNCLRGIARGSKKIVLMLSYPSDEVGNHLISLDALDEKGVNPWTDTLTESEFRELFGYQKHTFTGVDYIDYYKELIAAEGAECEVIFSQKPKTILSYTKNILTCDIHTRYRTKRILEQNGAEKVYTLDDVLSESVDGSGFNEQYGLLGSNKSTDDGVKLFPRNSQETVDNIQRKLKELTGKQVEVMVYGDGAFKDPVGKIWELADPVVSPAYTSGLEGTPNEVKLKYLADNNFSDLRGAELEEAIKKHIDSKADDLTGLMEAQGTTPRKLTDLIGSLSDLTSGSGDKGTPIVFIQGYFDNFTN
;
A
#
# COMPACT_ATOMS: atom_id res chain seq x y z
N MET A 1 14.63 -7.95 -35.83
CA MET A 1 14.30 -8.26 -34.42
C MET A 1 15.54 -8.84 -33.73
N SER A 2 16.18 -8.14 -32.81
CA SER A 2 17.38 -8.63 -32.10
C SER A 2 17.09 -9.27 -30.73
N ARG A 3 15.95 -8.97 -30.09
CA ARG A 3 15.56 -9.52 -28.80
C ARG A 3 14.09 -9.95 -28.80
N ILE A 4 13.82 -11.20 -28.43
CA ILE A 4 12.45 -11.77 -28.36
C ILE A 4 11.85 -11.63 -26.95
N ILE A 5 12.70 -11.69 -25.93
CA ILE A 5 12.30 -11.60 -24.52
C ILE A 5 12.25 -10.12 -24.13
N GLY A 6 11.07 -9.60 -23.80
CA GLY A 6 10.89 -8.23 -23.29
C GLY A 6 11.29 -8.11 -21.81
N THR A 7 10.38 -7.55 -21.01
CA THR A 7 10.58 -7.34 -19.57
C THR A 7 10.69 -8.68 -18.81
N VAL A 8 11.68 -8.78 -17.94
CA VAL A 8 11.89 -9.95 -17.06
C VAL A 8 11.94 -9.48 -15.61
N SER A 9 11.10 -10.05 -14.75
CA SER A 9 11.08 -9.80 -13.31
C SER A 9 11.60 -11.02 -12.56
N ARG A 10 12.54 -10.82 -11.62
CA ARG A 10 13.18 -11.89 -10.83
C ARG A 10 13.13 -11.55 -9.35
N GLY A 11 12.50 -12.40 -8.55
CA GLY A 11 12.63 -12.35 -7.09
C GLY A 11 13.98 -12.90 -6.66
N LEU A 12 14.76 -12.10 -5.93
CA LEU A 12 16.09 -12.46 -5.45
C LEU A 12 16.02 -12.91 -4.01
N ARG A 13 16.56 -14.10 -3.73
CA ARG A 13 16.68 -14.58 -2.37
C ARG A 13 17.78 -13.82 -1.64
N CYS A 14 17.52 -13.39 -0.42
CA CYS A 14 18.53 -12.76 0.43
C CYS A 14 18.55 -13.38 1.83
N PRO A 15 19.60 -13.12 2.64
CA PRO A 15 19.61 -13.49 4.05
C PRO A 15 18.42 -12.91 4.82
N ILE A 16 18.11 -13.51 5.97
CA ILE A 16 17.12 -12.95 6.90
C ILE A 16 17.67 -11.64 7.45
N ILE A 17 17.02 -10.54 7.09
CA ILE A 17 17.38 -9.19 7.55
C ILE A 17 16.98 -9.02 9.01
N ASN A 18 17.85 -8.48 9.84
CA ASN A 18 17.58 -8.12 11.23
C ASN A 18 17.77 -6.63 11.46
N GLU A 19 17.33 -6.17 12.62
CA GLU A 19 17.55 -4.80 13.06
C GLU A 19 19.06 -4.49 13.14
N GLY A 20 19.44 -3.34 12.57
CA GLY A 20 20.83 -2.87 12.53
C GLY A 20 21.67 -3.45 11.39
N ASP A 21 21.13 -4.35 10.57
CA ASP A 21 21.86 -4.88 9.42
C ASP A 21 22.14 -3.79 8.36
N ASP A 22 23.30 -3.89 7.70
CA ASP A 22 23.64 -3.06 6.54
C ASP A 22 22.85 -3.53 5.31
N LEU A 23 21.61 -3.07 5.24
CA LEU A 23 20.68 -3.43 4.18
C LEU A 23 21.21 -3.09 2.79
N GLU A 24 21.88 -1.95 2.63
CA GLU A 24 22.40 -1.52 1.32
C GLU A 24 23.40 -2.55 0.79
N SER A 25 24.37 -2.95 1.61
CA SER A 25 25.37 -3.95 1.23
C SER A 25 24.71 -5.30 0.92
N ILE A 26 23.73 -5.73 1.72
CA ILE A 26 23.00 -6.98 1.48
C ILE A 26 22.26 -6.94 0.13
N VAL A 27 21.59 -5.82 -0.20
CA VAL A 27 20.89 -5.66 -1.47
C VAL A 27 21.88 -5.71 -2.64
N ILE A 28 22.99 -4.99 -2.55
CA ILE A 28 24.02 -4.95 -3.58
C ILE A 28 24.61 -6.34 -3.82
N ASP A 29 25.01 -7.03 -2.74
CA ASP A 29 25.58 -8.36 -2.83
C ASP A 29 24.59 -9.35 -3.46
N SER A 30 23.32 -9.30 -3.05
CA SER A 30 22.25 -10.14 -3.61
C SER A 30 22.06 -9.91 -5.11
N VAL A 31 22.09 -8.66 -5.57
CA VAL A 31 21.96 -8.30 -7.00
C VAL A 31 23.17 -8.80 -7.79
N ILE A 32 24.39 -8.59 -7.27
CA ILE A 32 25.63 -9.01 -7.93
C ILE A 32 25.72 -10.54 -8.00
N GLU A 33 25.41 -11.25 -6.92
CA GLU A 33 25.38 -12.71 -6.89
C GLU A 33 24.33 -13.27 -7.85
N ALA A 34 23.11 -12.72 -7.83
CA ALA A 34 22.05 -13.12 -8.75
C ALA A 34 22.44 -12.92 -10.22
N SER A 35 23.15 -11.84 -10.56
CA SER A 35 23.62 -11.61 -11.94
C SER A 35 24.60 -12.70 -12.41
N LYS A 36 25.47 -13.19 -11.51
CA LYS A 36 26.44 -14.25 -11.78
C LYS A 36 25.75 -15.61 -11.89
N GLU A 37 24.94 -15.97 -10.90
CA GLU A 37 24.26 -17.28 -10.86
C GLU A 37 23.17 -17.41 -11.92
N GLY A 38 22.40 -16.34 -12.12
CA GLY A 38 21.32 -16.26 -13.10
C GLY A 38 21.79 -16.06 -14.53
N ASN A 39 23.10 -15.92 -14.77
CA ASN A 39 23.71 -15.68 -16.08
C ASN A 39 23.06 -14.52 -16.84
N PHE A 40 22.87 -13.37 -16.18
CA PHE A 40 22.40 -12.15 -16.83
C PHE A 40 23.33 -10.97 -16.52
N ALA A 41 23.52 -10.08 -17.48
CA ALA A 41 24.28 -8.86 -17.27
C ALA A 41 23.34 -7.75 -16.79
N ILE A 42 23.76 -6.99 -15.79
CA ILE A 42 23.11 -5.76 -15.35
C ILE A 42 23.30 -4.70 -16.44
N GLN A 43 22.24 -3.98 -16.78
CA GLN A 43 22.22 -2.93 -17.80
C GLN A 43 21.80 -1.59 -17.22
N ASP A 44 22.06 -0.53 -17.99
CA ASP A 44 21.51 0.79 -17.70
C ASP A 44 19.97 0.73 -17.74
N LYS A 45 19.33 1.40 -16.77
CA LYS A 45 17.87 1.43 -16.53
C LYS A 45 17.23 0.11 -16.09
N ASP A 46 18.00 -0.93 -15.80
CA ASP A 46 17.47 -2.06 -15.01
C ASP A 46 17.05 -1.56 -13.62
N ILE A 47 16.07 -2.22 -12.99
CA ILE A 47 15.46 -1.76 -11.75
C ILE A 47 15.74 -2.74 -10.62
N VAL A 48 16.18 -2.22 -9.47
CA VAL A 48 16.26 -2.93 -8.19
C VAL A 48 15.14 -2.42 -7.28
N ALA A 49 14.15 -3.25 -7.00
CA ALA A 49 13.05 -2.92 -6.09
C ALA A 49 13.22 -3.69 -4.77
N VAL A 50 13.15 -2.97 -3.65
CA VAL A 50 13.35 -3.50 -2.30
C VAL A 50 12.06 -3.34 -1.51
N THR A 51 11.56 -4.38 -0.86
CA THR A 51 10.32 -4.27 -0.08
C THR A 51 10.52 -3.32 1.11
N GLU A 52 9.58 -2.43 1.34
CA GLU A 52 9.42 -1.57 2.53
C GLU A 52 9.63 -2.32 3.86
N SER A 53 9.29 -3.60 3.89
CA SER A 53 9.24 -4.47 5.06
C SER A 53 10.65 -4.76 5.57
N ILE A 54 11.61 -5.00 4.67
CA ILE A 54 13.00 -5.24 5.06
C ILE A 54 13.74 -3.93 5.35
N VAL A 55 13.34 -2.83 4.71
CA VAL A 55 13.86 -1.49 5.04
C VAL A 55 13.46 -1.13 6.47
N ALA A 56 12.18 -1.24 6.82
CA ALA A 56 11.70 -0.98 8.16
C ALA A 56 12.32 -1.91 9.22
N ARG A 57 12.55 -3.19 8.85
CA ARG A 57 13.17 -4.18 9.73
C ARG A 57 14.63 -3.85 10.03
N ALA A 58 15.43 -3.53 9.01
CA ALA A 58 16.81 -3.10 9.18
C ALA A 58 16.93 -1.83 10.03
N GLN A 59 15.97 -0.91 9.89
CA GLN A 59 15.92 0.34 10.65
C GLN A 59 15.56 0.17 12.13
N GLY A 60 15.03 -0.98 12.54
CA GLY A 60 14.51 -1.14 13.91
C GLY A 60 13.26 -0.30 14.18
N ASN A 61 12.48 0.05 13.14
CA ASN A 61 11.35 0.96 13.30
C ASN A 61 10.14 0.25 13.92
N TYR A 62 10.18 0.03 15.24
CA TYR A 62 9.18 -0.71 16.00
C TYR A 62 8.57 0.13 17.12
N ALA A 63 7.32 -0.15 17.47
CA ALA A 63 6.68 0.41 18.66
C ALA A 63 5.87 -0.65 19.39
N SER A 64 5.80 -0.52 20.71
CA SER A 64 4.94 -1.35 21.55
C SER A 64 3.51 -0.82 21.58
N ILE A 65 2.57 -1.67 21.97
CA ILE A 65 1.17 -1.26 22.22
C ILE A 65 1.09 -0.18 23.31
N ASP A 66 1.98 -0.20 24.31
CA ASP A 66 2.02 0.81 25.38
C ASP A 66 2.42 2.19 24.86
N GLN A 67 3.38 2.25 23.93
CA GLN A 67 3.80 3.50 23.31
C GLN A 67 2.69 4.09 22.42
N ILE A 68 1.95 3.24 21.69
CA ILE A 68 0.74 3.67 20.97
C ILE A 68 -0.29 4.22 21.96
N ALA A 69 -0.53 3.52 23.06
CA ALA A 69 -1.49 3.93 24.08
C ALA A 69 -1.12 5.27 24.72
N GLU A 70 0.17 5.51 24.99
CA GLU A 70 0.65 6.78 25.53
C GLU A 70 0.41 7.93 24.56
N ASP A 71 0.67 7.74 23.27
CA ASP A 71 0.39 8.76 22.28
C ASP A 71 -1.12 9.06 22.14
N ILE A 72 -1.95 8.02 22.24
CA ILE A 72 -3.40 8.15 22.26
C ILE A 72 -3.87 8.94 23.49
N ARG A 73 -3.26 8.71 24.67
CA ARG A 73 -3.53 9.50 25.88
C ARG A 73 -3.14 10.96 25.70
N HIS A 74 -1.97 11.25 25.15
CA HIS A 74 -1.55 12.63 24.89
C HIS A 74 -2.51 13.38 23.96
N LYS A 75 -3.04 12.70 22.95
CA LYS A 75 -3.96 13.27 21.97
C LYS A 75 -5.37 13.45 22.54
N PHE A 76 -5.90 12.42 23.19
CA PHE A 76 -7.32 12.36 23.56
C PHE A 76 -7.63 12.54 25.05
N ASN A 77 -6.64 12.46 25.94
CA ASN A 77 -6.77 12.56 27.40
C ASN A 77 -7.72 11.50 28.01
N GLU A 78 -7.62 10.23 27.55
CA GLU A 78 -8.46 9.11 28.03
C GLU A 78 -9.97 9.34 27.90
N ASP A 79 -10.42 10.17 26.97
CA ASP A 79 -11.85 10.43 26.74
C ASP A 79 -12.52 9.31 25.93
N THR A 80 -13.80 9.47 25.62
CA THR A 80 -14.51 8.65 24.62
C THR A 80 -14.01 9.00 23.23
N VAL A 81 -13.42 8.03 22.53
CA VAL A 81 -12.85 8.19 21.19
C VAL A 81 -13.71 7.48 20.15
N GLY A 82 -14.07 8.20 19.09
CA GLY A 82 -14.70 7.62 17.91
C GLY A 82 -13.62 7.06 17.01
N VAL A 83 -13.56 5.73 16.86
CA VAL A 83 -12.61 5.06 15.96
C VAL A 83 -13.38 4.68 14.70
N ILE A 84 -13.07 5.32 13.58
CA ILE A 84 -13.89 5.20 12.37
C ILE A 84 -13.11 4.65 11.18
N PHE A 85 -13.80 3.88 10.35
CA PHE A 85 -13.31 3.34 9.07
C PHE A 85 -11.97 2.58 9.15
N PRO A 86 -11.76 1.70 10.15
CA PRO A 86 -10.59 0.84 10.13
C PRO A 86 -10.70 -0.19 9.00
N ILE A 87 -9.55 -0.59 8.46
CA ILE A 87 -9.48 -1.77 7.60
C ILE A 87 -9.65 -3.05 8.43
N PHE A 88 -10.29 -4.06 7.86
CA PHE A 88 -10.58 -5.33 8.52
C PHE A 88 -9.41 -6.30 8.35
N SER A 89 -8.39 -6.09 9.18
CA SER A 89 -7.16 -6.87 9.13
C SER A 89 -6.66 -7.24 10.51
N ARG A 90 -6.32 -8.52 10.70
CA ARG A 90 -5.58 -9.00 11.87
C ARG A 90 -4.13 -8.52 11.91
N ASN A 91 -3.53 -8.33 10.74
CA ASN A 91 -2.12 -8.01 10.60
C ASN A 91 -1.86 -6.50 10.68
N ARG A 92 -2.72 -5.70 10.02
CA ARG A 92 -2.51 -4.25 9.87
C ARG A 92 -3.14 -3.43 10.99
N PHE A 93 -4.24 -3.90 11.60
CA PHE A 93 -5.02 -3.07 12.52
C PHE A 93 -5.14 -3.59 13.96
N SER A 94 -5.01 -4.90 14.23
CA SER A 94 -5.25 -5.43 15.58
C SER A 94 -4.39 -4.82 16.68
N ASN A 95 -3.07 -4.76 16.49
CA ASN A 95 -2.18 -4.21 17.53
C ASN A 95 -2.32 -2.69 17.63
N CYS A 96 -2.61 -2.01 16.52
CA CYS A 96 -2.98 -0.59 16.52
C CYS A 96 -4.24 -0.37 17.38
N LEU A 97 -5.29 -1.15 17.14
CA LEU A 97 -6.55 -1.08 17.90
C LEU A 97 -6.34 -1.36 19.38
N ARG A 98 -5.50 -2.34 19.73
CA ARG A 98 -5.16 -2.61 21.14
C ARG A 98 -4.52 -1.39 21.81
N GLY A 99 -3.60 -0.71 21.13
CA GLY A 99 -2.97 0.50 21.64
C GLY A 99 -3.96 1.65 21.80
N ILE A 100 -4.83 1.84 20.80
CA ILE A 100 -5.91 2.83 20.83
C ILE A 100 -6.88 2.55 21.99
N ALA A 101 -7.28 1.29 22.19
CA ALA A 101 -8.16 0.88 23.27
C ALA A 101 -7.52 1.10 24.63
N ARG A 102 -6.27 0.68 24.83
CA ARG A 102 -5.53 0.88 26.09
C ARG A 102 -5.34 2.35 26.45
N GLY A 103 -5.28 3.24 25.45
CA GLY A 103 -5.17 4.69 25.64
C GLY A 103 -6.51 5.43 25.78
N SER A 104 -7.64 4.72 25.68
CA SER A 104 -8.99 5.31 25.65
C SER A 104 -9.87 4.73 26.77
N LYS A 105 -10.81 5.52 27.29
CA LYS A 105 -11.78 5.00 28.27
C LYS A 105 -12.93 4.24 27.60
N LYS A 106 -13.44 4.80 26.50
CA LYS A 106 -14.52 4.21 25.70
C LYS A 106 -14.20 4.42 24.22
N ILE A 107 -14.45 3.40 23.41
CA ILE A 107 -14.41 3.47 21.96
C ILE A 107 -15.82 3.35 21.40
N VAL A 108 -16.18 4.30 20.53
CA VAL A 108 -17.31 4.15 19.61
C VAL A 108 -16.71 3.73 18.26
N LEU A 109 -16.81 2.44 17.97
CA LEU A 109 -16.24 1.83 16.77
C LEU A 109 -17.24 1.93 15.63
N MET A 110 -16.97 2.82 14.66
CA MET A 110 -17.80 2.96 13.46
C MET A 110 -17.18 2.24 12.28
N LEU A 111 -17.79 1.12 11.90
CA LEU A 111 -17.35 0.32 10.77
C LEU A 111 -18.06 0.77 9.49
N SER A 112 -17.30 0.85 8.41
CA SER A 112 -17.83 0.97 7.06
C SER A 112 -18.52 -0.33 6.64
N TYR A 113 -19.57 -0.22 5.83
CA TYR A 113 -20.28 -1.37 5.29
C TYR A 113 -20.80 -1.04 3.87
N PRO A 114 -20.84 -2.00 2.94
CA PRO A 114 -20.64 -3.44 3.12
C PRO A 114 -19.17 -3.87 3.32
N SER A 115 -18.20 -3.01 3.02
CA SER A 115 -16.76 -3.29 3.12
C SER A 115 -15.98 -2.13 3.71
N ASP A 116 -14.71 -2.38 4.06
CA ASP A 116 -13.72 -1.33 4.32
C ASP A 116 -13.22 -0.64 3.04
N GLU A 117 -12.30 0.32 3.20
CA GLU A 117 -11.72 1.12 2.10
C GLU A 117 -11.01 0.24 1.06
N VAL A 118 -10.35 -0.83 1.50
CA VAL A 118 -9.61 -1.73 0.61
C VAL A 118 -10.48 -2.88 0.10
N GLY A 119 -11.72 -3.01 0.56
CA GLY A 119 -12.69 -3.98 0.03
C GLY A 119 -12.78 -5.29 0.81
N ASN A 120 -12.30 -5.37 2.07
CA ASN A 120 -12.68 -6.48 2.95
C ASN A 120 -14.16 -6.35 3.28
N HIS A 121 -14.98 -7.31 2.85
CA HIS A 121 -16.43 -7.27 3.05
C HIS A 121 -16.83 -7.84 4.42
N LEU A 122 -17.74 -7.15 5.09
CA LEU A 122 -18.53 -7.71 6.20
C LEU A 122 -19.76 -8.47 5.66
N ILE A 123 -20.36 -7.96 4.58
CA ILE A 123 -21.56 -8.51 3.93
C ILE A 123 -21.47 -8.35 2.41
N SER A 124 -22.17 -9.19 1.67
CA SER A 124 -22.27 -9.05 0.22
C SER A 124 -23.22 -7.92 -0.20
N LEU A 125 -23.06 -7.43 -1.43
CA LEU A 125 -24.01 -6.50 -2.04
C LEU A 125 -25.40 -7.14 -2.19
N ASP A 126 -25.47 -8.42 -2.58
CA ASP A 126 -26.74 -9.14 -2.70
C ASP A 126 -27.51 -9.18 -1.36
N ALA A 127 -26.80 -9.36 -0.23
CA ALA A 127 -27.43 -9.34 1.09
C ALA A 127 -28.01 -7.96 1.44
N LEU A 128 -27.37 -6.87 1.01
CA LEU A 128 -27.93 -5.52 1.16
C LEU A 128 -29.23 -5.37 0.36
N ASP A 129 -29.23 -5.81 -0.90
CA ASP A 129 -30.38 -5.74 -1.79
C ASP A 129 -31.56 -6.57 -1.26
N GLU A 130 -31.30 -7.80 -0.81
CA GLU A 130 -32.30 -8.69 -0.22
C GLU A 130 -32.95 -8.11 1.04
N LYS A 131 -32.18 -7.37 1.84
CA LYS A 131 -32.66 -6.74 3.09
C LYS A 131 -33.19 -5.32 2.89
N GLY A 132 -33.04 -4.75 1.69
CA GLY A 132 -33.46 -3.39 1.38
C GLY A 132 -32.67 -2.32 2.15
N VAL A 133 -31.41 -2.60 2.51
CA VAL A 133 -30.55 -1.70 3.27
C VAL A 133 -29.66 -0.90 2.32
N ASN A 134 -29.66 0.42 2.44
CA ASN A 134 -28.82 1.29 1.63
C ASN A 134 -27.60 1.77 2.43
N PRO A 135 -26.38 1.23 2.15
CA PRO A 135 -25.18 1.56 2.93
C PRO A 135 -24.79 3.04 2.88
N TRP A 136 -25.22 3.76 1.84
CA TRP A 136 -24.87 5.17 1.64
C TRP A 136 -25.75 6.14 2.45
N THR A 137 -26.93 5.69 2.89
CA THR A 137 -27.87 6.52 3.65
C THR A 137 -28.10 5.99 5.05
N ASP A 138 -28.13 4.67 5.22
CA ASP A 138 -28.61 4.04 6.43
C ASP A 138 -27.47 3.93 7.45
N THR A 139 -27.83 3.91 8.72
CA THR A 139 -26.92 3.72 9.84
C THR A 139 -27.49 2.63 10.70
N LEU A 140 -26.65 1.68 11.10
CA LEU A 140 -27.08 0.53 11.89
C LEU A 140 -26.32 0.52 13.21
N THR A 141 -26.99 0.12 14.26
CA THR A 141 -26.39 -0.37 15.51
C THR A 141 -25.91 -1.81 15.34
N GLU A 142 -25.07 -2.30 16.27
CA GLU A 142 -24.67 -3.71 16.29
C GLU A 142 -25.88 -4.66 16.28
N SER A 143 -26.89 -4.43 17.12
CA SER A 143 -28.06 -5.30 17.18
C SER A 143 -28.84 -5.33 15.87
N GLU A 144 -29.04 -4.18 15.22
CA GLU A 144 -29.73 -4.12 13.93
C GLU A 144 -28.93 -4.83 12.85
N PHE A 145 -27.60 -4.62 12.80
CA PHE A 145 -26.73 -5.33 11.87
C PHE A 145 -26.81 -6.85 12.08
N ARG A 146 -26.73 -7.31 13.33
CA ARG A 146 -26.80 -8.74 13.68
C ARG A 146 -28.16 -9.36 13.39
N GLU A 147 -29.26 -8.62 13.57
CA GLU A 147 -30.61 -9.09 13.21
C GLU A 147 -30.77 -9.25 11.69
N LEU A 148 -30.25 -8.29 10.93
CA LEU A 148 -30.36 -8.29 9.47
C LEU A 148 -29.45 -9.33 8.81
N PHE A 149 -28.21 -9.42 9.28
CA PHE A 149 -27.13 -10.14 8.59
C PHE A 149 -26.49 -11.26 9.41
N GLY A 150 -26.72 -11.35 10.72
CA GLY A 150 -26.12 -12.37 11.58
C GLY A 150 -24.61 -12.21 11.80
N TYR A 151 -23.93 -13.35 11.98
CA TYR A 151 -22.50 -13.42 12.30
C TYR A 151 -21.69 -13.80 11.06
N GLN A 152 -21.41 -12.79 10.24
CA GLN A 152 -20.70 -12.98 8.98
C GLN A 152 -19.21 -13.10 9.21
N LYS A 153 -18.59 -14.06 8.52
CA LYS A 153 -17.16 -14.32 8.58
C LYS A 153 -16.51 -13.91 7.28
N HIS A 154 -15.37 -13.25 7.38
CA HIS A 154 -14.57 -12.84 6.23
C HIS A 154 -14.17 -14.06 5.38
N THR A 155 -14.33 -13.95 4.06
CA THR A 155 -14.20 -15.07 3.11
C THR A 155 -12.86 -15.80 3.19
N PHE A 156 -11.75 -15.07 3.37
CA PHE A 156 -10.41 -15.66 3.38
C PHE A 156 -9.91 -16.05 4.78
N THR A 157 -10.32 -15.33 5.82
CA THR A 157 -9.75 -15.51 7.17
C THR A 157 -10.68 -16.28 8.11
N GLY A 158 -11.97 -16.39 7.78
CA GLY A 158 -12.98 -17.00 8.65
C GLY A 158 -13.27 -16.20 9.92
N VAL A 159 -12.83 -14.94 9.99
CA VAL A 159 -12.97 -14.07 11.17
C VAL A 159 -14.24 -13.24 11.06
N ASP A 160 -15.01 -13.17 12.14
CA ASP A 160 -16.03 -12.14 12.33
C ASP A 160 -15.32 -10.90 12.90
N TYR A 161 -15.08 -9.89 12.06
CA TYR A 161 -14.29 -8.73 12.45
C TYR A 161 -15.00 -7.81 13.45
N ILE A 162 -16.34 -7.87 13.53
CA ILE A 162 -17.11 -7.10 14.50
C ILE A 162 -16.83 -7.65 15.91
N ASP A 163 -17.01 -8.95 16.10
CA ASP A 163 -16.74 -9.60 17.39
C ASP A 163 -15.26 -9.53 17.73
N TYR A 164 -14.39 -9.79 16.76
CA TYR A 164 -12.95 -9.76 16.98
C TYR A 164 -12.45 -8.39 17.46
N TYR A 165 -12.87 -7.29 16.84
CA TYR A 165 -12.47 -5.95 17.29
C TYR A 165 -13.08 -5.57 18.62
N LYS A 166 -14.34 -5.95 18.87
CA LYS A 166 -14.99 -5.72 20.16
C LYS A 166 -14.28 -6.46 21.30
N GLU A 167 -13.88 -7.72 21.08
CA GLU A 167 -13.10 -8.50 22.04
C GLU A 167 -11.74 -7.88 22.31
N LEU A 168 -11.02 -7.41 21.28
CA LEU A 168 -9.73 -6.72 21.46
C LEU A 168 -9.87 -5.46 22.30
N ILE A 169 -10.88 -4.62 22.02
CA ILE A 169 -11.12 -3.38 22.77
C ILE A 169 -11.42 -3.69 24.24
N ALA A 170 -12.32 -4.64 24.49
CA ALA A 170 -12.70 -5.03 25.85
C ALA A 170 -11.52 -5.65 26.63
N ALA A 171 -10.68 -6.45 25.97
CA ALA A 171 -9.50 -7.05 26.59
C ALA A 171 -8.45 -6.01 27.04
N GLU A 172 -8.43 -4.84 26.40
CA GLU A 172 -7.56 -3.72 26.78
C GLU A 172 -8.20 -2.75 27.78
N GLY A 173 -9.40 -3.08 28.29
CA GLY A 173 -10.07 -2.38 29.38
C GLY A 173 -10.97 -1.21 28.96
N ALA A 174 -11.13 -0.96 27.65
CA ALA A 174 -12.02 0.09 27.15
C ALA A 174 -13.45 -0.41 26.95
N GLU A 175 -14.44 0.44 27.24
CA GLU A 175 -15.83 0.19 26.84
C GLU A 175 -15.94 0.25 25.30
N CYS A 176 -16.78 -0.60 24.71
CA CYS A 176 -16.96 -0.65 23.25
C CYS A 176 -18.42 -0.53 22.86
N GLU A 177 -18.72 0.39 21.95
CA GLU A 177 -20.00 0.53 21.26
C GLU A 177 -19.77 0.47 19.75
N VAL A 178 -20.43 -0.46 19.05
CA VAL A 178 -20.25 -0.65 17.60
C VAL A 178 -21.44 -0.09 16.83
N ILE A 179 -21.15 0.71 15.81
CA ILE A 179 -22.12 1.27 14.86
C ILE A 179 -21.61 1.12 13.41
N PHE A 180 -22.52 1.24 12.44
CA PHE A 180 -22.22 1.09 11.02
C PHE A 180 -22.70 2.30 10.24
N SER A 181 -21.83 2.87 9.41
CA SER A 181 -22.16 3.99 8.53
C SER A 181 -21.12 4.13 7.42
N GLN A 182 -21.50 4.65 6.26
CA GLN A 182 -20.55 5.18 5.27
C GLN A 182 -20.35 6.71 5.39
N LYS A 183 -21.03 7.35 6.35
CA LYS A 183 -21.02 8.81 6.52
C LYS A 183 -20.15 9.18 7.73
N PRO A 184 -19.01 9.86 7.54
CA PRO A 184 -18.14 10.25 8.66
C PRO A 184 -18.88 10.98 9.77
N LYS A 185 -19.82 11.86 9.42
CA LYS A 185 -20.56 12.71 10.36
C LYS A 185 -21.42 11.94 11.37
N THR A 186 -21.77 10.67 11.09
CA THR A 186 -22.60 9.87 12.00
C THR A 186 -21.97 9.78 13.39
N ILE A 187 -20.64 9.65 13.47
CA ILE A 187 -19.90 9.54 14.73
C ILE A 187 -20.07 10.75 15.66
N LEU A 188 -20.39 11.93 15.11
CA LEU A 188 -20.51 13.19 15.87
C LEU A 188 -21.72 13.20 16.81
N SER A 189 -22.67 12.28 16.62
CA SER A 189 -23.77 12.06 17.57
C SER A 189 -23.33 11.37 18.85
N TYR A 190 -22.12 10.81 18.86
CA TYR A 190 -21.57 9.98 19.94
C TYR A 190 -20.37 10.63 20.62
N THR A 191 -19.48 11.27 19.86
CA THR A 191 -18.30 11.96 20.39
C THR A 191 -17.75 12.98 19.40
N LYS A 192 -17.03 13.99 19.93
CA LYS A 192 -16.30 14.99 19.14
C LYS A 192 -14.79 14.74 19.10
N ASN A 193 -14.33 13.65 19.72
CA ASN A 193 -12.96 13.17 19.69
C ASN A 193 -12.90 11.98 18.73
N ILE A 194 -12.26 12.14 17.57
CA ILE A 194 -12.28 11.15 16.50
C ILE A 194 -10.86 10.78 16.07
N LEU A 195 -10.62 9.48 15.95
CA LEU A 195 -9.50 8.90 15.23
C LEU A 195 -10.02 8.27 13.93
N THR A 196 -9.61 8.84 12.78
CA THR A 196 -9.98 8.31 11.46
C THR A 196 -8.93 7.32 10.99
N CYS A 197 -9.34 6.09 10.70
CA CYS A 197 -8.46 4.99 10.34
C CYS A 197 -8.45 4.67 8.85
N ASP A 198 -9.11 5.49 8.02
CA ASP A 198 -8.98 5.42 6.57
C ASP A 198 -7.49 5.55 6.18
N ILE A 199 -7.09 4.90 5.10
CA ILE A 199 -5.76 5.01 4.53
C ILE A 199 -5.79 6.14 3.50
N HIS A 200 -6.44 5.96 2.36
CA HIS A 200 -6.29 6.88 1.21
C HIS A 200 -7.22 8.08 1.28
N THR A 201 -8.36 7.96 1.97
CA THR A 201 -9.39 9.00 2.09
C THR A 201 -9.32 9.82 3.38
N ARG A 202 -8.35 9.52 4.26
CA ARG A 202 -8.16 10.12 5.59
C ARG A 202 -8.27 11.64 5.65
N TYR A 203 -7.61 12.37 4.76
CA TYR A 203 -7.64 13.83 4.75
C TYR A 203 -9.03 14.38 4.39
N ARG A 204 -9.77 13.68 3.52
CA ARG A 204 -11.15 14.04 3.20
C ARG A 204 -12.04 13.79 4.42
N THR A 205 -11.88 12.66 5.09
CA THR A 205 -12.64 12.28 6.29
C THR A 205 -12.38 13.28 7.43
N LYS A 206 -11.11 13.56 7.76
CA LYS A 206 -10.69 14.55 8.75
C LYS A 206 -11.32 15.92 8.49
N ARG A 207 -11.17 16.46 7.27
CA ARG A 207 -11.77 17.74 6.87
C ARG A 207 -13.29 17.77 7.05
N ILE A 208 -13.99 16.69 6.71
CA ILE A 208 -15.46 16.62 6.87
C ILE A 208 -15.83 16.71 8.36
N LEU A 209 -15.13 16.01 9.23
CA LEU A 209 -15.41 16.00 10.67
C LEU A 209 -15.15 17.37 11.31
N GLU A 210 -13.99 17.97 11.02
CA GLU A 210 -13.61 19.30 11.52
C GLU A 210 -14.65 20.37 11.11
N GLN A 211 -15.08 20.36 9.85
CA GLN A 211 -16.09 21.29 9.34
C GLN A 211 -17.49 21.09 9.94
N ASN A 212 -17.73 19.99 10.65
CA ASN A 212 -19.05 19.66 11.22
C ASN A 212 -19.04 19.59 12.75
N GLY A 213 -18.02 20.18 13.39
CA GLY A 213 -18.03 20.41 14.84
C GLY A 213 -17.33 19.33 15.67
N ALA A 214 -16.47 18.52 15.05
CA ALA A 214 -15.48 17.75 15.80
C ALA A 214 -14.49 18.68 16.51
N GLU A 215 -14.04 18.29 17.71
CA GLU A 215 -13.13 19.08 18.54
C GLU A 215 -11.68 18.60 18.41
N LYS A 216 -11.47 17.28 18.49
CA LYS A 216 -10.17 16.64 18.27
C LYS A 216 -10.30 15.63 17.14
N VAL A 217 -9.61 15.84 16.04
CA VAL A 217 -9.59 14.90 14.91
C VAL A 217 -8.16 14.55 14.57
N TYR A 218 -7.82 13.30 14.81
CA TYR A 218 -6.54 12.72 14.41
C TYR A 218 -6.77 11.62 13.38
N THR A 219 -5.76 11.36 12.58
CA THR A 219 -5.69 10.25 11.62
C THR A 219 -4.63 9.26 12.09
N LEU A 220 -4.58 8.05 11.53
CA LEU A 220 -3.53 7.09 11.90
C LEU A 220 -2.10 7.60 11.59
N ASP A 221 -1.93 8.48 10.61
CA ASP A 221 -0.66 9.16 10.34
C ASP A 221 -0.27 10.22 11.38
N ASP A 222 -1.21 10.64 12.24
CA ASP A 222 -0.88 11.51 13.37
C ASP A 222 -0.36 10.70 14.59
N VAL A 223 -0.59 9.38 14.64
CA VAL A 223 -0.21 8.51 15.79
C VAL A 223 1.17 7.91 15.55
N LEU A 224 2.08 8.09 16.52
CA LEU A 224 3.52 7.84 16.37
C LEU A 224 4.12 8.56 15.16
N SER A 225 3.70 9.81 14.94
CA SER A 225 4.35 10.75 14.01
C SER A 225 5.69 11.25 14.55
N GLU A 226 5.93 11.08 15.85
CA GLU A 226 7.18 11.32 16.55
C GLU A 226 7.44 10.19 17.55
N SER A 227 8.67 10.07 18.04
CA SER A 227 9.03 9.03 19.01
C SER A 227 8.35 9.28 20.35
N VAL A 228 7.69 8.25 20.89
CA VAL A 228 7.06 8.25 22.21
C VAL A 228 7.79 7.23 23.07
N ASP A 229 8.40 7.69 24.16
CA ASP A 229 9.21 6.87 25.06
C ASP A 229 10.26 6.03 24.32
N GLY A 230 10.94 6.63 23.33
CA GLY A 230 11.97 5.97 22.54
C GLY A 230 11.43 4.98 21.50
N SER A 231 10.14 5.02 21.18
CA SER A 231 9.56 4.21 20.09
C SER A 231 10.15 4.57 18.74
N GLY A 232 10.04 3.63 17.81
CA GLY A 232 9.99 3.94 16.39
C GLY A 232 8.82 4.87 16.06
N PHE A 233 8.92 5.55 14.92
CA PHE A 233 7.93 6.52 14.46
C PHE A 233 8.03 6.70 12.94
N ASN A 234 7.02 7.34 12.34
CA ASN A 234 7.07 7.78 10.95
C ASN A 234 6.43 9.16 10.82
N GLU A 235 7.23 10.16 10.45
CA GLU A 235 6.85 11.57 10.40
C GLU A 235 5.71 11.87 9.43
N GLN A 236 5.56 11.04 8.39
CA GLN A 236 4.58 11.25 7.33
C GLN A 236 3.36 10.32 7.46
N TYR A 237 3.58 9.11 7.96
CA TYR A 237 2.59 8.04 7.90
C TYR A 237 2.20 7.49 9.27
N GLY A 238 2.85 7.88 10.37
CA GLY A 238 2.53 7.39 11.71
C GLY A 238 2.35 5.87 11.74
N LEU A 239 1.16 5.42 12.14
CA LEU A 239 0.77 4.00 12.14
C LEU A 239 0.30 3.45 10.78
N LEU A 240 0.07 4.27 9.76
CA LEU A 240 -0.27 3.79 8.42
C LEU A 240 0.89 2.99 7.82
N GLY A 241 0.57 1.88 7.16
CA GLY A 241 1.57 0.96 6.63
C GLY A 241 2.27 0.12 7.70
N SER A 242 1.91 0.26 8.99
CA SER A 242 2.44 -0.61 10.03
C SER A 242 1.86 -2.03 9.93
N ASN A 243 2.61 -2.99 10.46
CA ASN A 243 2.23 -4.39 10.52
C ASN A 243 2.52 -4.96 11.91
N LYS A 244 1.73 -5.95 12.33
CA LYS A 244 2.03 -6.75 13.52
C LYS A 244 3.44 -7.34 13.40
N SER A 245 4.31 -7.04 14.36
CA SER A 245 5.69 -7.56 14.43
C SER A 245 5.81 -8.68 15.45
N THR A 246 5.27 -8.46 16.64
CA THR A 246 5.15 -9.43 17.74
C THR A 246 3.71 -9.41 18.24
N ASP A 247 3.39 -10.22 19.25
CA ASP A 247 2.06 -10.13 19.87
C ASP A 247 1.78 -8.75 20.47
N ASP A 248 2.80 -8.05 20.99
CA ASP A 248 2.64 -6.78 21.69
C ASP A 248 3.30 -5.57 21.01
N GLY A 249 3.63 -5.69 19.73
CA GLY A 249 4.29 -4.63 18.97
C GLY A 249 3.91 -4.56 17.51
N VAL A 250 4.21 -3.41 16.90
CA VAL A 250 4.09 -3.16 15.47
C VAL A 250 5.46 -2.82 14.89
N LYS A 251 5.65 -3.16 13.63
CA LYS A 251 6.70 -2.60 12.77
C LYS A 251 6.07 -1.47 11.98
N LEU A 252 6.60 -0.26 12.08
CA LEU A 252 6.11 0.91 11.35
C LEU A 252 6.65 0.92 9.92
N PHE A 253 6.02 1.74 9.08
CA PHE A 253 6.48 1.96 7.70
C PHE A 253 7.89 2.57 7.68
N PRO A 254 8.75 2.25 6.69
CA PRO A 254 10.13 2.72 6.71
C PRO A 254 10.19 4.25 6.60
N ARG A 255 11.26 4.81 7.17
CA ARG A 255 11.56 6.25 7.16
C ARG A 255 12.84 6.52 6.39
N ASN A 256 13.09 7.75 5.97
CA ASN A 256 14.33 8.17 5.30
C ASN A 256 14.78 7.23 4.15
N SER A 257 13.83 6.62 3.45
CA SER A 257 14.12 5.58 2.45
C SER A 257 14.83 6.12 1.19
N GLN A 258 14.82 7.44 0.98
CA GLN A 258 15.50 8.05 -0.16
C GLN A 258 17.02 7.87 -0.10
N GLU A 259 17.63 8.01 1.09
CA GLU A 259 19.06 7.80 1.26
C GLU A 259 19.46 6.36 0.90
N THR A 260 18.63 5.38 1.30
CA THR A 260 18.83 3.97 0.98
C THR A 260 18.85 3.71 -0.52
N VAL A 261 17.86 4.22 -1.28
CA VAL A 261 17.81 3.97 -2.74
C VAL A 261 18.93 4.69 -3.48
N ASP A 262 19.29 5.90 -3.08
CA ASP A 262 20.36 6.69 -3.68
C ASP A 262 21.73 6.03 -3.46
N ASN A 263 21.98 5.53 -2.24
CA ASN A 263 23.22 4.82 -1.92
C ASN A 263 23.35 3.49 -2.65
N ILE A 264 22.28 2.70 -2.74
CA ILE A 264 22.28 1.44 -3.51
C ILE A 264 22.57 1.74 -4.99
N GLN A 265 21.89 2.73 -5.59
CA GLN A 265 22.13 3.12 -6.98
C GLN A 265 23.59 3.53 -7.19
N ARG A 266 24.12 4.40 -6.33
CA ARG A 266 25.50 4.89 -6.42
C ARG A 266 26.51 3.76 -6.33
N LYS A 267 26.41 2.90 -5.32
CA LYS A 267 27.34 1.77 -5.12
C LYS A 267 27.25 0.75 -6.26
N LEU A 268 26.05 0.44 -6.76
CA LEU A 268 25.89 -0.42 -7.94
C LEU A 268 26.54 0.20 -9.18
N LYS A 269 26.40 1.51 -9.39
CA LYS A 269 27.07 2.22 -10.48
C LYS A 269 28.59 2.17 -10.35
N GLU A 270 29.13 2.35 -9.15
CA GLU A 270 30.58 2.24 -8.88
C GLU A 270 31.11 0.83 -9.21
N LEU A 271 30.36 -0.22 -8.84
CA LEU A 271 30.77 -1.62 -9.04
C LEU A 271 30.58 -2.12 -10.48
N THR A 272 29.53 -1.68 -11.16
CA THR A 272 29.11 -2.25 -12.45
C THR A 272 29.33 -1.31 -13.63
N GLY A 273 29.53 -0.01 -13.37
CA GLY A 273 29.52 1.04 -14.39
C GLY A 273 28.14 1.35 -14.96
N LYS A 274 27.06 0.75 -14.42
CA LYS A 274 25.69 0.86 -14.94
C LYS A 274 24.81 1.76 -14.09
N GLN A 275 24.02 2.60 -14.75
CA GLN A 275 23.01 3.43 -14.10
C GLN A 275 21.71 2.63 -13.99
N VAL A 276 21.57 1.86 -12.91
CA VAL A 276 20.31 1.18 -12.56
C VAL A 276 19.36 2.14 -11.84
N GLU A 277 18.06 1.87 -11.87
CA GLU A 277 17.08 2.55 -11.04
C GLU A 277 16.79 1.72 -9.78
N VAL A 278 16.46 2.39 -8.67
CA VAL A 278 16.23 1.73 -7.39
C VAL A 278 14.95 2.28 -6.76
N MET A 279 14.14 1.42 -6.16
CA MET A 279 12.97 1.84 -5.39
C MET A 279 12.76 1.00 -4.14
N VAL A 280 12.14 1.60 -3.14
CA VAL A 280 11.44 0.87 -2.09
C VAL A 280 9.98 0.71 -2.51
N TYR A 281 9.44 -0.50 -2.44
CA TYR A 281 8.04 -0.79 -2.79
C TYR A 281 7.28 -1.37 -1.59
N GLY A 282 6.04 -0.97 -1.41
CA GLY A 282 5.07 -1.58 -0.50
C GLY A 282 4.03 -2.39 -1.28
N ASP A 283 2.81 -2.48 -0.76
CA ASP A 283 1.73 -3.23 -1.40
C ASP A 283 1.43 -2.75 -2.85
N GLY A 284 1.10 -3.69 -3.74
CA GLY A 284 0.83 -3.43 -5.15
C GLY A 284 -0.62 -3.00 -5.44
N ALA A 285 -0.84 -1.97 -6.26
CA ALA A 285 -2.16 -1.42 -6.56
C ALA A 285 -3.07 -2.29 -7.47
N PHE A 286 -3.24 -3.58 -7.19
CA PHE A 286 -4.15 -4.49 -7.87
C PHE A 286 -5.38 -4.83 -7.03
N LYS A 287 -6.50 -5.12 -7.70
CA LYS A 287 -7.74 -5.60 -7.07
C LYS A 287 -7.97 -7.06 -7.41
N ASP A 288 -8.03 -7.92 -6.41
CA ASP A 288 -8.41 -9.31 -6.59
C ASP A 288 -9.88 -9.42 -7.03
N PRO A 289 -10.21 -10.10 -8.14
CA PRO A 289 -11.58 -10.24 -8.60
C PRO A 289 -12.43 -11.20 -7.75
N VAL A 290 -11.86 -12.03 -6.89
CA VAL A 290 -12.61 -13.02 -6.09
C VAL A 290 -13.18 -12.38 -4.82
N GLY A 291 -12.31 -11.86 -3.95
CA GLY A 291 -12.66 -11.16 -2.72
C GLY A 291 -12.98 -9.68 -2.91
N LYS A 292 -12.69 -9.11 -4.09
CA LYS A 292 -12.86 -7.67 -4.38
C LYS A 292 -12.02 -6.78 -3.46
N ILE A 293 -10.89 -7.32 -2.98
CA ILE A 293 -9.95 -6.63 -2.10
C ILE A 293 -8.85 -6.02 -2.96
N TRP A 294 -8.50 -4.76 -2.69
CA TRP A 294 -7.31 -4.10 -3.18
C TRP A 294 -6.13 -4.48 -2.28
N GLU A 295 -5.04 -4.95 -2.87
CA GLU A 295 -3.77 -5.11 -2.17
C GLU A 295 -3.08 -3.74 -2.04
N LEU A 296 -3.75 -2.76 -1.42
CA LEU A 296 -3.21 -1.41 -1.24
C LEU A 296 -3.51 -0.92 0.17
N ALA A 297 -3.04 -1.68 1.16
CA ALA A 297 -3.19 -1.37 2.58
C ALA A 297 -2.08 -0.43 3.09
N ASP A 298 -0.99 -0.28 2.33
CA ASP A 298 0.02 0.76 2.56
C ASP A 298 -0.46 2.16 2.12
N PRO A 299 0.06 3.23 2.74
CA PRO A 299 -0.33 4.61 2.43
C PRO A 299 0.17 5.08 1.05
N VAL A 300 1.20 4.43 0.51
CA VAL A 300 1.78 4.65 -0.83
C VAL A 300 2.40 3.36 -1.36
N VAL A 301 2.42 3.18 -2.68
CA VAL A 301 3.10 2.03 -3.32
C VAL A 301 4.62 2.13 -3.19
N SER A 302 5.19 3.34 -3.20
CA SER A 302 6.64 3.53 -3.11
C SER A 302 6.97 4.76 -2.26
N PRO A 303 7.58 4.58 -1.07
CA PRO A 303 8.01 5.70 -0.24
C PRO A 303 9.28 6.39 -0.75
N ALA A 304 10.09 5.73 -1.59
CA ALA A 304 11.32 6.29 -2.14
C ALA A 304 11.72 5.58 -3.43
N TYR A 305 12.28 6.35 -4.36
CA TYR A 305 12.74 5.85 -5.64
C TYR A 305 13.73 6.82 -6.28
N THR A 306 14.53 6.32 -7.22
CA THR A 306 15.47 7.14 -7.98
C THR A 306 14.78 7.88 -9.12
N SER A 307 15.32 9.03 -9.52
CA SER A 307 14.67 9.96 -10.47
C SER A 307 14.29 9.36 -11.84
N GLY A 308 14.93 8.28 -12.30
CA GLY A 308 14.55 7.62 -13.56
C GLY A 308 13.19 6.91 -13.49
N LEU A 309 12.59 6.79 -12.30
CA LEU A 309 11.26 6.24 -12.08
C LEU A 309 10.18 7.33 -11.94
N GLU A 310 10.53 8.61 -12.12
CA GLU A 310 9.55 9.70 -12.14
C GLU A 310 8.72 9.70 -13.42
N GLY A 311 7.43 10.05 -13.29
CA GLY A 311 6.52 10.21 -14.41
C GLY A 311 5.67 8.99 -14.71
N THR A 312 5.22 8.88 -15.96
CA THR A 312 4.27 7.87 -16.44
C THR A 312 4.81 7.22 -17.72
N PRO A 313 4.44 5.96 -18.02
CA PRO A 313 4.81 5.35 -19.29
C PRO A 313 4.40 6.21 -20.48
N ASN A 314 5.31 6.37 -21.44
CA ASN A 314 5.05 7.07 -22.71
C ASN A 314 5.26 6.11 -23.89
N GLU A 315 4.34 5.17 -24.07
CA GLU A 315 4.40 4.13 -25.10
C GLU A 315 3.42 4.39 -26.25
N VAL A 316 3.81 3.99 -27.46
CA VAL A 316 2.95 4.09 -28.64
C VAL A 316 2.18 2.78 -28.82
N LYS A 317 0.90 2.87 -29.17
CA LYS A 317 0.08 1.68 -29.43
C LYS A 317 0.43 1.06 -30.78
N LEU A 318 1.30 0.05 -30.78
CA LEU A 318 1.71 -0.69 -31.98
C LEU A 318 0.51 -1.17 -32.81
N LYS A 319 -0.52 -1.71 -32.15
CA LYS A 319 -1.75 -2.16 -32.82
C LYS A 319 -2.50 -1.00 -33.49
N TYR A 320 -2.59 0.16 -32.83
CA TYR A 320 -3.25 1.33 -33.42
C TYR A 320 -2.50 1.81 -34.66
N LEU A 321 -1.18 1.92 -34.59
CA LEU A 321 -0.34 2.30 -35.74
C LEU A 321 -0.50 1.31 -36.89
N ALA A 322 -0.49 0.01 -36.61
CA ALA A 322 -0.64 -1.03 -37.62
C ALA A 322 -2.04 -1.04 -38.26
N ASP A 323 -3.10 -0.88 -37.46
CA ASP A 323 -4.48 -0.97 -37.93
C ASP A 323 -4.99 0.33 -38.59
N ASN A 324 -4.34 1.49 -38.33
CA ASN A 324 -4.77 2.80 -38.82
C ASN A 324 -3.70 3.45 -39.71
N ASN A 325 -2.63 3.98 -39.11
CA ASN A 325 -1.61 4.80 -39.78
C ASN A 325 -0.87 4.05 -40.90
N PHE A 326 -0.66 2.75 -40.72
CA PHE A 326 0.09 1.88 -41.64
C PHE A 326 -0.74 0.68 -42.11
N SER A 327 -2.06 0.85 -42.17
CA SER A 327 -3.03 -0.20 -42.51
C SER A 327 -2.83 -0.85 -43.88
N ASP A 328 -2.12 -0.17 -44.79
CA ASP A 328 -1.75 -0.69 -46.12
C ASP A 328 -0.43 -1.47 -46.14
N LEU A 329 0.42 -1.35 -45.11
CA LEU A 329 1.75 -1.98 -45.05
C LEU A 329 1.70 -3.38 -44.43
N ARG A 330 2.57 -4.29 -44.87
CA ARG A 330 2.66 -5.66 -44.33
C ARG A 330 4.11 -6.10 -44.15
N GLY A 331 4.33 -7.09 -43.30
CA GLY A 331 5.64 -7.72 -43.12
C GLY A 331 6.74 -6.71 -42.73
N ALA A 332 7.89 -6.79 -43.40
CA ALA A 332 9.05 -5.96 -43.11
C ALA A 332 8.80 -4.46 -43.30
N GLU A 333 7.99 -4.06 -44.29
CA GLU A 333 7.67 -2.66 -44.57
C GLU A 333 6.87 -2.02 -43.42
N LEU A 334 5.93 -2.79 -42.84
CA LEU A 334 5.19 -2.36 -41.66
C LEU A 334 6.11 -2.25 -40.43
N GLU A 335 7.00 -3.22 -40.23
CA GLU A 335 7.96 -3.20 -39.13
C GLU A 335 8.87 -1.96 -39.19
N GLU A 336 9.37 -1.63 -40.38
CA GLU A 336 10.23 -0.45 -40.58
C GLU A 336 9.48 0.86 -40.37
N ALA A 337 8.24 0.97 -40.87
CA ALA A 337 7.40 2.15 -40.68
C ALA A 337 7.08 2.41 -39.21
N ILE A 338 6.74 1.35 -38.46
CA ILE A 338 6.47 1.44 -37.02
C ILE A 338 7.74 1.85 -36.25
N LYS A 339 8.91 1.26 -36.55
CA LYS A 339 10.17 1.62 -35.89
C LYS A 339 10.49 3.10 -36.09
N LYS A 340 10.41 3.57 -37.34
CA LYS A 340 10.66 4.97 -37.68
C LYS A 340 9.72 5.90 -36.93
N HIS A 341 8.44 5.52 -36.79
CA HIS A 341 7.46 6.31 -36.04
C HIS A 341 7.84 6.41 -34.56
N ILE A 342 8.19 5.28 -33.93
CA ILE A 342 8.59 5.23 -32.50
C ILE A 342 9.82 6.08 -32.24
N ASP A 343 10.84 6.01 -33.11
CA ASP A 343 12.08 6.77 -32.94
C ASP A 343 11.89 8.28 -33.19
N SER A 344 10.84 8.67 -33.92
CA SER A 344 10.51 10.07 -34.25
C SER A 344 9.49 10.73 -33.33
N LYS A 345 8.94 9.99 -32.35
CA LYS A 345 7.85 10.46 -31.50
C LYS A 345 8.29 11.57 -30.54
N ALA A 346 7.36 12.42 -30.13
CA ALA A 346 7.60 13.44 -29.12
C ALA A 346 7.67 12.85 -27.70
N ASP A 347 8.36 13.55 -26.80
CA ASP A 347 8.55 13.15 -25.39
C ASP A 347 7.25 13.14 -24.56
N ASP A 348 6.17 13.75 -25.05
CA ASP A 348 4.83 13.69 -24.45
C ASP A 348 3.78 13.41 -25.54
N LEU A 349 3.06 12.30 -25.40
CA LEU A 349 1.99 11.88 -26.31
C LEU A 349 0.59 12.12 -25.72
N THR A 350 0.49 12.76 -24.56
CA THR A 350 -0.78 12.96 -23.85
C THR A 350 -1.78 13.69 -24.74
N GLY A 351 -2.94 13.05 -24.99
CA GLY A 351 -4.02 13.62 -25.80
C GLY A 351 -3.93 13.36 -27.31
N LEU A 352 -2.87 12.70 -27.80
CA LEU A 352 -2.81 12.24 -29.19
C LEU A 352 -3.70 10.99 -29.39
N MET A 353 -4.32 10.86 -30.57
CA MET A 353 -5.13 9.67 -30.90
C MET A 353 -4.34 8.36 -30.77
N GLU A 354 -3.04 8.40 -31.03
CA GLU A 354 -2.12 7.26 -30.92
C GLU A 354 -1.83 6.84 -29.46
N ALA A 355 -2.11 7.73 -28.49
CA ALA A 355 -2.02 7.47 -27.05
C ALA A 355 -3.40 7.20 -26.40
N GLN A 356 -4.50 7.25 -27.15
CA GLN A 356 -5.84 7.06 -26.59
C GLN A 356 -6.01 5.68 -25.97
N GLY A 357 -6.31 5.65 -24.67
CA GLY A 357 -6.67 4.45 -23.90
C GLY A 357 -5.56 3.86 -23.03
N THR A 358 -4.50 4.60 -22.73
CA THR A 358 -3.69 4.37 -21.53
C THR A 358 -4.16 5.34 -20.45
N THR A 359 -4.59 4.82 -19.29
CA THR A 359 -4.77 5.69 -18.12
C THR A 359 -3.37 5.99 -17.59
N PRO A 360 -2.95 7.26 -17.51
CA PRO A 360 -1.61 7.59 -17.04
C PRO A 360 -1.46 7.14 -15.59
N ARG A 361 -0.70 6.06 -15.39
CA ARG A 361 -0.31 5.55 -14.06
C ARG A 361 1.13 5.93 -13.81
N LYS A 362 1.47 6.26 -12.57
CA LYS A 362 2.86 6.50 -12.20
C LYS A 362 3.68 5.24 -12.44
N LEU A 363 4.91 5.40 -12.91
CA LEU A 363 5.83 4.27 -13.11
C LEU A 363 6.02 3.48 -11.82
N THR A 364 6.17 4.18 -10.68
CA THR A 364 6.32 3.58 -9.36
C THR A 364 5.15 2.69 -8.97
N ASP A 365 3.92 3.05 -9.34
CA ASP A 365 2.73 2.28 -8.99
C ASP A 365 2.69 0.98 -9.81
N LEU A 366 3.06 1.05 -11.09
CA LEU A 366 3.14 -0.11 -11.99
C LEU A 366 4.27 -1.06 -11.62
N ILE A 367 5.48 -0.50 -11.42
CA ILE A 367 6.68 -1.26 -11.08
C ILE A 367 6.55 -1.86 -9.69
N GLY A 368 6.07 -1.09 -8.70
CA GLY A 368 5.81 -1.59 -7.35
C GLY A 368 4.79 -2.73 -7.35
N SER A 369 3.72 -2.63 -8.15
CA SER A 369 2.75 -3.73 -8.31
C SER A 369 3.37 -4.97 -8.97
N LEU A 370 4.23 -4.79 -9.97
CA LEU A 370 4.98 -5.89 -10.57
C LEU A 370 5.93 -6.55 -9.56
N SER A 371 6.60 -5.75 -8.74
CA SER A 371 7.49 -6.22 -7.68
C SER A 371 6.73 -7.02 -6.63
N ASP A 372 5.61 -6.50 -6.12
CA ASP A 372 4.76 -7.16 -5.14
C ASP A 372 4.18 -8.49 -5.67
N LEU A 373 3.72 -8.52 -6.93
CA LEU A 373 3.30 -9.78 -7.57
C LEU A 373 4.46 -10.79 -7.71
N THR A 374 5.68 -10.30 -7.91
CA THR A 374 6.88 -11.15 -8.07
C THR A 374 7.33 -11.74 -6.74
N SER A 375 7.42 -10.92 -5.68
CA SER A 375 7.79 -11.37 -4.34
C SER A 375 6.68 -12.20 -3.70
N GLY A 376 5.42 -11.77 -3.89
CA GLY A 376 4.20 -12.37 -3.36
C GLY A 376 4.01 -12.08 -1.87
N SER A 377 2.78 -12.32 -1.39
CA SER A 377 2.33 -11.99 -0.03
C SER A 377 2.86 -12.88 1.10
N GLY A 378 3.77 -13.80 0.81
CA GLY A 378 4.32 -14.77 1.77
C GLY A 378 5.83 -14.74 1.84
N ASP A 379 6.40 -15.30 2.91
CA ASP A 379 7.85 -15.35 3.14
C ASP A 379 8.55 -16.35 2.21
N LYS A 380 8.59 -16.03 0.90
CA LYS A 380 9.37 -16.78 -0.10
C LYS A 380 10.88 -16.49 -0.01
N GLY A 381 11.28 -15.64 0.94
CA GLY A 381 12.64 -15.16 1.08
C GLY A 381 13.10 -14.30 -0.08
N THR A 382 12.21 -13.75 -0.91
CA THR A 382 12.55 -12.91 -2.09
C THR A 382 12.12 -11.45 -1.95
N PRO A 383 12.62 -10.71 -0.93
CA PRO A 383 12.16 -9.35 -0.67
C PRO A 383 12.79 -8.30 -1.61
N ILE A 384 13.75 -8.70 -2.44
CA ILE A 384 14.37 -7.88 -3.48
C ILE A 384 13.89 -8.40 -4.84
N VAL A 385 13.51 -7.50 -5.74
CA VAL A 385 13.11 -7.81 -7.10
C VAL A 385 14.01 -7.09 -8.08
N PHE A 386 14.58 -7.84 -9.04
CA PHE A 386 15.38 -7.29 -10.12
C PHE A 386 14.60 -7.37 -11.44
N ILE A 387 14.40 -6.23 -12.09
CA ILE A 387 13.59 -6.11 -13.30
C ILE A 387 14.47 -5.61 -14.45
N GLN A 388 14.47 -6.34 -15.56
CA GLN A 388 15.24 -5.99 -16.75
C GLN A 388 14.35 -5.68 -17.94
N GLY A 389 14.76 -4.70 -18.74
CA GLY A 389 14.06 -4.33 -19.97
C GLY A 389 12.65 -3.81 -19.74
N TYR A 390 12.41 -3.13 -18.62
CA TYR A 390 11.12 -2.49 -18.34
C TYR A 390 10.87 -1.30 -19.28
N PHE A 391 11.94 -0.57 -19.63
CA PHE A 391 11.90 0.61 -20.50
C PHE A 391 12.25 0.31 -21.96
N ASP A 392 12.47 -0.96 -22.29
CA ASP A 392 12.70 -1.39 -23.68
C ASP A 392 11.40 -1.24 -24.47
N ASN A 393 11.51 -0.95 -25.76
CA ASN A 393 10.39 -0.79 -26.66
C ASN A 393 10.59 -1.66 -27.93
N PHE A 394 9.69 -1.55 -28.89
CA PHE A 394 9.75 -2.39 -30.10
C PHE A 394 11.02 -2.21 -30.94
N THR A 395 11.76 -1.11 -30.76
CA THR A 395 12.96 -0.79 -31.54
C THR A 395 14.27 -1.27 -30.89
N ASN A 396 14.26 -1.68 -29.62
CA ASN A 396 15.47 -1.99 -28.85
C ASN A 396 15.41 -3.26 -27.99
#